data_AF-G0YDB9-F1
#
_entry.id   AF-G0YDB9-F1
#
_cell.length_a   1.000
_cell.length_b   1.000
_cell.length_c   1.000
_cell.angle_alpha   90.00
_cell.angle_beta   90.00
_cell.angle_gamma   90.00
#
_symmetry.space_group_name_H-M   'P 1'
#
loop_
_entity.id
_entity.type
_entity.pdbx_description
1 polymer ?
#
loop_
_entity_poly.entity_id
_entity_poly.type
_entity_poly.pdbx_seq_one_letter_code
_entity_poly.pdbx_strand_id
1 'polypeptide(L)' 'MTIHLYKTSTRSTRNGVDSQLKSNRRNNLIYGQHRCSKGRNARGIITAGHRGGGHNRLYRKINFQRNEEDI' A
#
# COMPACT_ATOMS: atom_id res chain seq x y z
N MET A 1 2.77 13.22 -14.10
CA MET A 1 1.93 12.13 -13.57
C MET A 1 0.84 11.87 -14.58
N THR A 2 0.78 10.66 -15.14
CA THR A 2 -0.11 10.33 -16.25
C THR A 2 -1.20 9.40 -15.73
N ILE A 3 -2.46 9.77 -15.96
CA ILE A 3 -3.64 8.98 -15.59
C ILE A 3 -4.08 8.25 -16.86
N HIS A 4 -4.20 6.92 -16.78
CA HIS A 4 -4.66 6.09 -17.88
C HIS A 4 -6.07 5.58 -17.61
N LEU A 5 -6.93 5.71 -18.61
CA LEU A 5 -8.27 5.14 -18.62
C LEU A 5 -8.21 3.76 -19.29
N TYR A 6 -8.80 2.75 -18.66
CA TYR A 6 -8.90 1.43 -19.28
C TYR A 6 -9.87 1.45 -20.47
N LYS A 7 -9.66 0.55 -21.44
CA LYS A 7 -10.62 0.32 -22.52
C LYS A 7 -11.91 -0.29 -21.95
N THR A 8 -13.06 0.15 -22.46
CA THR A 8 -14.40 -0.26 -22.00
C THR A 8 -14.81 -1.63 -22.56
N SER A 9 -14.00 -2.67 -22.30
CA SER A 9 -14.22 -4.02 -22.82
C SER A 9 -15.14 -4.88 -21.94
N THR A 10 -15.14 -4.67 -20.61
CA THR A 10 -16.01 -5.40 -19.67
C THR A 10 -16.71 -4.46 -18.70
N ARG A 11 -17.92 -4.82 -18.21
CA ARG A 11 -18.68 -4.01 -17.24
C ARG A 11 -17.88 -3.65 -15.98
N SER A 12 -16.99 -4.54 -15.53
CA SER A 12 -16.18 -4.34 -14.33
C SER A 12 -15.05 -3.32 -14.50
N THR A 13 -14.53 -3.14 -15.72
CA THR A 13 -13.35 -2.28 -16.00
C THR A 13 -13.71 -0.93 -16.63
N ARG A 14 -14.99 -0.70 -16.97
CA ARG A 14 -15.45 0.52 -17.68
C ARG A 14 -15.08 1.84 -16.98
N ASN A 15 -15.10 1.85 -15.64
CA ASN A 15 -14.78 3.03 -14.83
C ASN A 15 -13.42 2.91 -14.13
N GLY A 16 -12.59 1.95 -14.54
CA GLY A 16 -11.29 1.74 -13.92
C GLY A 16 -10.30 2.80 -14.39
N VAL A 17 -9.54 3.31 -13.43
CA VAL A 17 -8.45 4.27 -13.64
C VAL A 17 -7.17 3.66 -13.10
N ASP A 18 -6.06 3.90 -13.80
CA ASP A 18 -4.73 3.49 -13.34
C ASP A 18 -3.74 4.65 -13.42
N SER A 19 -2.73 4.59 -12.56
CA SER A 19 -1.64 5.55 -12.52
C SER A 19 -0.33 4.82 -12.78
N GLN A 20 0.40 5.22 -13.82
CA GLN A 20 1.65 4.56 -14.15
C GLN A 20 2.74 4.93 -13.13
N LEU A 21 3.27 3.92 -12.43
CA LEU A 21 4.41 4.06 -11.52
C LEU A 21 5.50 3.03 -11.89
N LYS A 22 6.75 3.48 -11.92
CA LYS A 22 7.90 2.57 -12.10
C LYS A 22 8.19 1.81 -10.81
N SER A 23 8.44 0.51 -10.90
CA SER A 23 8.81 -0.30 -9.75
C SER A 23 10.24 0.00 -9.31
N ASN A 24 10.42 0.39 -8.04
CA ASN A 24 11.73 0.64 -7.44
C ASN A 24 12.07 -0.46 -6.42
N ARG A 25 13.09 -1.28 -6.74
CA ARG A 25 13.62 -2.38 -5.89
C ARG A 25 14.74 -1.89 -4.96
N ARG A 26 14.45 -0.94 -4.06
CA ARG A 26 15.41 -0.57 -2.99
C ARG A 26 15.20 -1.49 -1.78
N ASN A 27 16.07 -2.48 -1.61
CA ASN A 27 15.89 -3.54 -0.61
C ASN A 27 16.15 -3.08 0.83
N ASN A 28 17.10 -2.15 1.04
CA ASN A 28 17.55 -1.74 2.39
C ASN A 28 16.51 -0.94 3.20
N LEU A 29 15.47 -0.43 2.54
CA LEU A 29 14.39 0.36 3.15
C LEU A 29 13.10 -0.46 3.31
N ILE A 30 13.14 -1.78 3.08
CA ILE A 30 11.99 -2.67 3.12
C ILE A 30 12.11 -3.58 4.34
N TYR A 31 11.07 -3.60 5.16
CA TYR A 31 10.96 -4.48 6.31
C TYR A 31 9.86 -5.52 6.09
N GLY A 32 9.98 -6.65 6.81
CA GLY A 32 9.07 -7.79 6.75
C GLY A 32 7.61 -7.46 7.09
N GLN A 33 6.79 -8.51 7.22
CA GLN A 33 5.34 -8.41 7.26
C GLN A 33 4.86 -7.34 8.25
N HIS A 34 4.24 -6.28 7.70
CA HIS A 34 3.60 -5.24 8.47
C HIS A 34 2.56 -5.91 9.38
N ARG A 35 2.63 -5.67 10.71
CA ARG A 35 1.70 -6.23 11.70
C ARG A 35 0.28 -5.75 11.37
N CYS A 36 -0.38 -6.45 10.48
CA CYS A 36 -1.76 -6.21 10.11
C CYS A 36 -2.60 -7.14 10.97
N SER A 37 -3.03 -6.66 12.13
CA SER A 37 -4.03 -7.38 12.94
C SER A 37 -5.40 -7.48 12.26
N LYS A 38 -5.54 -6.88 11.06
CA LYS A 38 -6.76 -6.88 10.22
C LYS A 38 -8.01 -6.46 11.01
N GLY A 39 -7.84 -5.51 11.93
CA GLY A 39 -8.93 -4.98 12.75
C GLY A 39 -9.08 -5.62 14.13
N ARG A 40 -8.23 -6.58 14.51
CA ARG A 40 -8.19 -7.17 15.85
C ARG A 40 -7.25 -6.41 16.79
N ASN A 41 -7.57 -6.38 18.08
CA ASN A 41 -6.68 -5.89 19.13
C ASN A 41 -5.79 -7.02 19.68
N ALA A 42 -4.95 -6.71 20.68
CA ALA A 42 -4.07 -7.71 21.32
C ALA A 42 -4.82 -8.86 22.03
N ARG A 43 -6.10 -8.64 22.39
CA ARG A 43 -6.98 -9.68 22.96
C ARG A 43 -7.67 -10.54 21.88
N GLY A 44 -7.42 -10.26 20.59
CA GLY A 44 -8.06 -10.94 19.47
C GLY A 44 -9.46 -10.45 19.11
N ILE A 45 -9.98 -9.41 19.78
CA ILE A 45 -11.34 -8.87 19.55
C ILE A 45 -11.32 -7.92 18.34
N ILE A 46 -12.33 -8.03 17.47
CA ILE A 46 -12.53 -7.09 16.36
C ILE A 46 -12.93 -5.73 16.93
N THR A 47 -12.05 -4.74 16.75
CA THR A 47 -12.25 -3.35 17.18
C THR A 47 -12.49 -2.43 15.99
N ALA A 48 -11.98 -2.79 14.80
CA ALA A 48 -12.25 -2.09 13.55
C ALA A 48 -12.78 -3.07 12.50
N GLY A 49 -14.06 -2.92 12.14
CA GLY A 49 -14.73 -3.73 11.12
C GLY A 49 -14.31 -3.39 9.69
N HIS A 50 -14.82 -4.17 8.72
CA HIS A 50 -14.53 -4.01 7.28
C HIS A 50 -13.03 -4.04 6.92
N ARG A 51 -12.23 -4.71 7.75
CA ARG A 51 -10.79 -4.91 7.54
C ARG A 51 -10.52 -6.42 7.52
N GLY A 52 -9.73 -6.89 6.55
CA GLY A 52 -9.50 -8.33 6.35
C GLY A 52 -9.03 -8.63 4.93
N GLY A 53 -8.30 -9.74 4.76
CA GLY A 53 -7.83 -10.19 3.45
C GLY A 53 -6.81 -9.26 2.77
N GLY A 54 -6.79 -9.30 1.43
CA GLY A 54 -5.90 -8.51 0.57
C GLY A 54 -4.49 -9.11 0.42
N HIS A 55 -3.79 -8.67 -0.63
CA HIS A 55 -2.42 -9.11 -0.92
C HIS A 55 -1.43 -8.66 0.17
N ASN A 56 -0.40 -9.48 0.41
CA ASN A 56 0.64 -9.16 1.38
C ASN A 56 1.41 -7.89 0.99
N ARG A 57 1.75 -7.08 1.99
CA ARG A 57 2.51 -5.84 1.82
C ARG A 57 3.68 -5.82 2.78
N LEU A 58 4.82 -5.38 2.27
CA LEU A 58 6.01 -5.10 3.06
C LEU A 58 5.95 -3.66 3.56
N TYR A 59 6.49 -3.42 4.76
CA TYR A 59 6.59 -2.06 5.28
C TYR A 59 7.79 -1.35 4.63
N ARG A 60 7.64 -0.08 4.28
CA ARG A 60 8.73 0.75 3.75
C ARG A 60 9.13 1.79 4.80
N LYS A 61 10.42 1.87 5.12
CA LYS A 61 10.96 2.95 5.95
C LYS A 61 10.90 4.24 5.16
N ILE A 62 10.08 5.18 5.62
CA ILE A 62 10.00 6.53 5.07
C ILE A 62 10.63 7.47 6.10
N ASN A 63 11.60 8.30 5.66
CA ASN A 63 12.13 9.37 6.49
C ASN A 63 11.12 10.53 6.51
N PHE A 64 10.26 10.56 7.53
CA PHE A 64 9.29 11.65 7.69
C PHE A 64 9.89 12.91 8.29
N GLN A 65 10.92 12.77 9.13
CA GLN A 65 11.51 13.89 9.87
C GLN A 65 12.39 14.75 8.97
N ARG A 66 13.10 14.14 8.00
CA ARG A 66 14.00 14.84 7.06
C ARG A 66 15.08 15.68 7.77
N ASN A 67 15.55 15.23 8.93
CA ASN A 67 16.54 15.94 9.75
C ASN A 67 17.99 15.84 9.23
N GLU A 68 18.20 15.30 8.03
CA GLU A 68 19.52 15.33 7.39
C GLU A 68 19.66 16.71 6.75
N GLU A 69 20.29 17.63 7.49
CA GLU A 69 20.86 18.84 6.92
C GLU A 69 22.04 18.40 6.05
N ASP A 70 21.98 18.72 4.76
CA ASP A 70 23.05 18.44 3.79
C ASP A 70 24.28 19.27 4.21
N ILE A 71 25.30 18.61 4.77
CA ILE A 71 26.66 19.16 4.93
C ILE A 71 27.58 18.40 3.99
#